data_AF-A0A9E2SC30-F1
#
_entry.id   AF-A0A9E2SC30-F1
#
_cell.length_a   1.000
_cell.length_b   1.000
_cell.length_c   1.000
_cell.angle_alpha   90.00
_cell.angle_beta   90.00
_cell.angle_gamma   90.00
#
_symmetry.space_group_name_H-M   'P 1'
#
loop_
_entity.id
_entity.type
_entity.pdbx_description
1 polymer ?
#
loop_
_entity_poly.entity_id
_entity_poly.type
_entity_poly.pdbx_seq_one_letter_code
_entity_poly.pdbx_strand_id
1 'polypeptide(L)'
;MIKSILTISAFALMICIIHFPFSFPTSVVPGWHLTIYPIHLLITIIIATLLLLGAIGYLVLSRINDRINKTLYMVHFVLTATTVVYICFPTIWLDMRRSDESLLPAIAGRITLIPYAWGVFIAAQTLFLIYFFRTAKKPNENPIS
;
A
#
# COMPACT_ATOMS: atom_id res chain seq x y z
N MET A 1 8.20 20.72 -9.67
CA MET A 1 7.36 19.76 -10.45
C MET A 1 7.51 18.32 -9.96
N ILE A 2 8.70 17.71 -9.97
CA ILE A 2 8.91 16.31 -9.56
C ILE A 2 8.56 16.02 -8.09
N LYS A 3 8.90 16.92 -7.16
CA LYS A 3 8.55 16.80 -5.73
C LYS A 3 7.03 16.73 -5.52
N SER A 4 6.29 17.52 -6.29
CA SER A 4 4.82 17.53 -6.29
C SER A 4 4.26 16.21 -6.83
N ILE A 5 4.80 15.69 -7.93
CA ILE A 5 4.35 14.41 -8.53
C ILE A 5 4.53 13.23 -7.55
N LEU A 6 5.70 13.13 -6.90
CA LEU A 6 6.02 12.08 -5.93
C LEU A 6 5.06 12.06 -4.73
N THR A 7 4.67 13.25 -4.27
CA THR A 7 3.76 13.42 -3.14
C THR A 7 2.32 13.14 -3.57
N ILE A 8 1.92 13.63 -4.75
CA ILE A 8 0.58 13.45 -5.31
C ILE A 8 0.28 11.97 -5.57
N SER A 9 1.22 11.20 -6.12
CA SER A 9 1.01 9.76 -6.38
C SER A 9 0.87 8.94 -5.09
N ALA A 10 1.61 9.28 -4.03
CA ALA A 10 1.45 8.63 -2.73
C ALA A 10 0.10 8.97 -2.08
N PHE A 11 -0.34 10.23 -2.18
CA PHE A 11 -1.66 10.66 -1.72
C PHE A 11 -2.80 10.05 -2.55
N ALA A 12 -2.64 9.96 -3.87
CA ALA A 12 -3.61 9.32 -4.75
C ALA A 12 -3.82 7.84 -4.38
N LEU A 13 -2.73 7.12 -4.08
CA LEU A 13 -2.82 5.73 -3.61
C LEU A 13 -3.57 5.61 -2.27
N MET A 14 -3.32 6.53 -1.33
CA MET A 14 -4.09 6.61 -0.08
C MET A 14 -5.58 6.87 -0.34
N ILE A 15 -5.90 7.84 -1.20
CA ILE A 15 -7.28 8.18 -1.56
C ILE A 15 -7.98 6.97 -2.20
N CYS A 16 -7.32 6.23 -3.08
CA CYS A 16 -7.85 5.00 -3.66
C CYS A 16 -8.19 3.94 -2.62
N ILE A 17 -7.42 3.82 -1.54
CA ILE A 17 -7.68 2.85 -0.45
C ILE A 17 -8.84 3.30 0.43
N ILE A 18 -8.94 4.61 0.70
CA ILE A 18 -9.99 5.20 1.54
C ILE A 18 -11.34 5.26 0.80
N HIS A 19 -11.32 5.58 -0.49
CA HIS A 19 -12.53 5.71 -1.32
C HIS A 19 -12.96 4.40 -1.96
N PHE A 20 -12.19 3.32 -1.84
CA PHE A 20 -12.74 2.02 -2.16
C PHE A 20 -13.87 1.77 -1.17
N PRO A 21 -15.12 1.65 -1.65
CA PRO A 21 -16.24 1.53 -0.75
C PRO A 21 -15.97 0.31 0.13
N PHE A 22 -16.07 0.52 1.43
CA PHE A 22 -16.29 -0.53 2.40
C PHE A 22 -17.64 -1.20 2.08
N SER A 23 -17.80 -1.80 0.90
CA SER A 23 -19.02 -2.52 0.50
C SER A 23 -19.11 -3.89 1.17
N PHE A 24 -18.15 -4.23 2.03
CA PHE A 24 -18.12 -5.48 2.80
C PHE A 24 -18.67 -5.33 4.23
N PRO A 25 -19.82 -4.65 4.45
CA PRO A 25 -20.72 -5.10 5.50
C PRO A 25 -22.07 -5.47 4.89
N THR A 26 -22.12 -6.04 3.69
CA THR A 26 -23.27 -6.90 3.38
C THR A 26 -23.00 -8.23 4.06
N SER A 27 -23.50 -8.37 5.28
CA SER A 27 -23.43 -9.59 6.06
C SER A 27 -23.76 -10.79 5.16
N VAL A 28 -22.86 -11.77 5.10
CA VAL A 28 -23.13 -13.07 4.44
C VAL A 28 -24.33 -13.78 5.09
N VAL A 29 -24.75 -13.30 6.28
CA VAL A 29 -25.88 -13.78 7.07
C VAL A 29 -26.86 -12.61 7.33
N PRO A 30 -28.07 -12.61 6.76
CA PRO A 30 -29.08 -11.58 7.03
C PRO A 30 -29.35 -11.46 8.54
N GLY A 31 -29.22 -10.25 9.11
CA GLY A 31 -29.42 -9.98 10.55
C GLY A 31 -28.16 -9.52 11.31
N TRP A 32 -26.97 -9.63 10.70
CA TRP A 32 -25.67 -9.28 11.30
C TRP A 32 -25.17 -7.88 10.89
N HIS A 33 -26.05 -6.88 10.91
CA HIS A 33 -25.79 -5.52 10.39
C HIS A 33 -24.70 -4.72 11.14
N LEU A 34 -24.09 -5.29 12.18
CA LEU A 34 -23.11 -4.62 13.05
C LEU A 34 -21.78 -5.37 13.20
N THR A 35 -21.60 -6.53 12.57
CA THR A 35 -20.32 -7.25 12.65
C THR A 35 -19.34 -6.69 11.63
N ILE A 36 -18.88 -5.47 11.90
CA ILE A 36 -17.62 -4.94 11.37
C ILE A 36 -16.60 -6.05 11.58
N TYR A 37 -16.05 -6.63 10.51
CA TYR A 37 -14.97 -7.62 10.62
C TYR A 37 -13.76 -6.90 11.22
N PRO A 38 -13.49 -7.02 12.54
CA PRO A 38 -12.61 -6.08 13.25
C PRO A 38 -11.18 -6.19 12.72
N ILE A 39 -10.81 -7.41 12.31
CA ILE A 39 -9.50 -7.75 11.77
C ILE A 39 -9.27 -7.08 10.41
N HIS A 40 -10.27 -7.05 9.52
CA HIS A 40 -10.12 -6.40 8.22
C HIS A 40 -9.99 -4.88 8.37
N LEU A 41 -10.80 -4.27 9.24
CA LEU A 41 -10.68 -2.85 9.54
C LEU A 41 -9.30 -2.51 10.13
N LEU A 42 -8.83 -3.31 11.10
CA LEU A 42 -7.51 -3.16 11.72
C LEU A 42 -6.39 -3.27 10.69
N ILE A 43 -6.43 -4.28 9.81
CA ILE A 43 -5.45 -4.45 8.73
C ILE A 43 -5.43 -3.25 7.79
N THR A 44 -6.60 -2.76 7.38
CA THR A 44 -6.70 -1.58 6.50
C THR A 44 -6.15 -0.33 7.16
N ILE A 45 -6.42 -0.11 8.46
CA ILE A 45 -5.85 0.99 9.23
C ILE A 45 -4.32 0.87 9.28
N ILE A 46 -3.77 -0.32 9.55
CA ILE A 46 -2.32 -0.55 9.57
C ILE A 46 -1.70 -0.22 8.21
N ILE A 47 -2.28 -0.71 7.11
CA ILE A 47 -1.78 -0.42 5.75
C ILE A 47 -1.85 1.09 5.48
N ALA A 48 -2.97 1.74 5.79
CA ALA A 48 -3.15 3.18 5.59
C ALA A 48 -2.12 3.99 6.40
N THR A 49 -1.87 3.62 7.66
CA THR A 49 -0.85 4.26 8.50
C THR A 49 0.55 4.09 7.90
N LEU A 50 0.93 2.89 7.45
CA LEU A 50 2.24 2.64 6.85
C LEU A 50 2.42 3.44 5.55
N LEU A 51 1.38 3.54 4.72
CA LEU A 51 1.41 4.34 3.50
C LEU A 51 1.50 5.84 3.78
N LEU A 52 0.78 6.32 4.79
CA LEU A 52 0.86 7.70 5.27
C LEU A 52 2.28 8.02 5.74
N LEU A 53 2.89 7.14 6.54
CA LEU A 53 4.28 7.28 6.99
C LEU A 53 5.25 7.29 5.80
N GLY A 54 5.04 6.43 4.80
CA GLY A 54 5.82 6.43 3.57
C GLY A 54 5.70 7.74 2.79
N ALA A 55 4.48 8.27 2.64
CA ALA A 55 4.21 9.54 1.98
C ALA A 55 4.87 10.72 2.71
N ILE A 56 4.71 10.79 4.03
CA ILE A 56 5.36 11.81 4.88
C ILE A 56 6.87 11.67 4.79
N GLY A 57 7.41 10.45 4.86
CA GLY A 57 8.85 10.22 4.79
C GLY A 57 9.46 10.67 3.46
N TYR A 58 8.80 10.40 2.32
CA TYR A 58 9.25 10.94 1.02
C TYR A 58 9.07 12.45 0.91
N LEU A 59 8.01 13.01 1.51
CA LEU A 59 7.82 14.46 1.57
C LEU A 59 8.98 15.13 2.34
N VAL A 60 9.32 14.60 3.51
CA VAL A 60 10.46 15.05 4.33
C VAL A 60 11.75 14.91 3.54
N LEU A 61 11.98 13.76 2.89
CA LEU A 61 13.19 13.54 2.09
C LEU A 61 13.31 14.53 0.93
N SER A 62 12.18 14.90 0.32
CA SER A 62 12.15 15.89 -0.76
C SER A 62 12.49 17.31 -0.32
N ARG A 63 12.38 17.60 0.98
CA ARG A 63 12.77 18.89 1.57
C ARG A 63 14.23 18.88 2.00
N ILE A 64 14.75 17.75 2.48
CA ILE A 64 16.13 17.63 2.97
C ILE A 64 17.12 17.45 1.81
N ASN A 65 16.72 16.75 0.75
CA ASN A 65 17.61 16.42 -0.36
C ASN A 65 16.91 16.61 -1.71
N ASP A 66 17.49 17.47 -2.55
CA ASP A 66 16.97 17.72 -3.91
C ASP A 66 17.18 16.55 -4.88
N ARG A 67 18.11 15.65 -4.56
CA ARG A 67 18.49 14.50 -5.40
C ARG A 67 17.92 13.20 -4.86
N ILE A 68 16.59 13.12 -4.70
CA ILE A 68 15.91 11.85 -4.43
C ILE A 68 16.22 10.86 -5.55
N ASN A 69 16.60 9.63 -5.18
CA ASN A 69 16.80 8.55 -6.13
C ASN A 69 15.43 8.10 -6.68
N LYS A 70 15.11 8.57 -7.88
CA LYS A 70 13.84 8.27 -8.57
C LYS A 70 13.64 6.78 -8.81
N THR A 71 14.71 6.04 -9.10
CA THR A 71 14.64 4.59 -9.34
C THR A 71 14.18 3.87 -8.08
N LEU A 72 14.77 4.21 -6.93
CA LEU A 72 14.40 3.58 -5.68
C LEU A 72 12.96 3.94 -5.24
N TYR A 73 12.55 5.19 -5.48
CA TYR A 73 11.16 5.59 -5.30
C TYR A 73 10.21 4.78 -6.18
N MET A 74 10.50 4.65 -7.48
CA MET A 74 9.65 3.90 -8.41
C MET A 74 9.55 2.43 -8.02
N VAL A 75 10.67 1.81 -7.63
CA VAL A 75 10.68 0.43 -7.12
C VAL A 75 9.80 0.30 -5.89
N HIS A 76 9.95 1.18 -4.90
CA HIS A 76 9.13 1.19 -3.70
C HIS A 76 7.64 1.40 -4.02
N PHE A 77 7.33 2.38 -4.87
CA PHE A 77 5.96 2.72 -5.26
C PHE A 77 5.29 1.56 -5.98
N VAL A 78 5.94 0.95 -6.98
CA VAL A 78 5.38 -0.18 -7.73
C VAL A 78 5.18 -1.40 -6.83
N LEU A 79 6.17 -1.77 -6.00
CA LEU A 79 6.05 -2.88 -5.06
C LEU A 79 4.90 -2.65 -4.07
N THR A 80 4.80 -1.45 -3.51
CA THR A 80 3.76 -1.09 -2.54
C THR A 80 2.39 -1.04 -3.19
N ALA A 81 2.26 -0.41 -4.37
CA ALA A 81 0.99 -0.29 -5.06
C ALA A 81 0.45 -1.67 -5.48
N THR A 82 1.29 -2.50 -6.09
CA THR A 82 0.89 -3.85 -6.54
C THR A 82 0.48 -4.73 -5.37
N THR A 83 1.24 -4.73 -4.27
CA THR A 83 0.91 -5.53 -3.07
C THR A 83 -0.37 -5.05 -2.39
N VAL A 84 -0.54 -3.73 -2.23
CA VAL A 84 -1.76 -3.17 -1.63
C VAL A 84 -2.97 -3.44 -2.50
N VAL A 85 -2.86 -3.28 -3.82
CA VAL A 85 -3.94 -3.63 -4.76
C VAL A 85 -4.29 -5.11 -4.62
N TYR A 86 -3.30 -6.00 -4.61
CA TYR A 86 -3.54 -7.43 -4.47
C TYR A 86 -4.23 -7.80 -3.14
N ILE A 87 -3.80 -7.22 -2.02
CA ILE A 87 -4.32 -7.52 -0.68
C ILE A 87 -5.73 -6.94 -0.50
N CYS A 88 -5.92 -5.67 -0.83
CA CYS A 88 -7.14 -4.92 -0.54
C CYS A 88 -8.24 -5.10 -1.61
N PHE A 89 -7.90 -5.50 -2.84
CA PHE A 89 -8.85 -5.58 -3.96
C PHE A 89 -8.95 -7.02 -4.51
N PRO A 90 -9.56 -7.96 -3.74
CA PRO A 90 -9.72 -9.35 -4.17
C PRO A 90 -10.52 -9.47 -5.48
N THR A 91 -11.47 -8.56 -5.70
CA THR A 91 -12.40 -8.55 -6.83
C THR A 91 -11.74 -8.29 -8.19
N ILE A 92 -10.56 -7.68 -8.22
CA ILE A 92 -9.81 -7.49 -9.46
C ILE A 92 -9.32 -8.84 -10.02
N TRP A 93 -9.05 -9.79 -9.13
CA TRP A 93 -8.47 -11.09 -9.48
C TRP A 93 -9.48 -12.24 -9.40
N LEU A 94 -10.55 -12.07 -8.63
CA LEU A 94 -11.64 -13.03 -8.51
C LEU A 94 -12.81 -12.56 -9.37
N ASP A 95 -12.97 -13.18 -10.54
CA ASP A 95 -14.16 -13.01 -11.36
C ASP A 95 -15.34 -13.69 -10.65
N MET A 96 -16.09 -12.92 -9.86
CA MET A 96 -17.25 -13.41 -9.10
C MET A 96 -18.40 -13.90 -10.00
N ARG A 97 -18.29 -13.75 -11.33
CA ARG A 97 -19.31 -14.20 -12.29
C ARG A 97 -19.08 -15.64 -12.79
N ARG A 98 -17.97 -16.27 -12.41
CA ARG A 98 -17.62 -17.65 -12.81
C ARG A 98 -18.41 -18.67 -11.99
N SER A 99 -18.73 -19.83 -12.58
CA SER A 99 -19.46 -20.91 -11.92
C SER A 99 -18.74 -21.38 -10.63
N ASP A 100 -19.53 -21.77 -9.62
CA ASP A 100 -19.08 -22.12 -8.27
C ASP A 100 -17.90 -23.12 -8.24
N GLU A 101 -17.84 -24.05 -9.19
CA GLU A 101 -16.77 -25.05 -9.31
C GLU A 101 -15.38 -24.44 -9.58
N SER A 102 -15.31 -23.31 -10.28
CA SER A 102 -14.04 -22.63 -10.61
C SER A 102 -13.66 -21.52 -9.63
N LEU A 103 -14.59 -21.12 -8.77
CA LEU A 103 -14.41 -20.05 -7.78
C LEU A 103 -13.59 -20.54 -6.56
N LEU A 104 -13.92 -21.71 -6.03
CA LEU A 104 -13.25 -22.31 -4.88
C LEU A 104 -11.73 -22.48 -5.06
N PRO A 105 -11.22 -23.07 -6.16
CA PRO A 105 -9.77 -23.20 -6.37
C PRO A 105 -9.08 -21.83 -6.57
N ALA A 106 -9.76 -20.85 -7.17
CA ALA A 106 -9.22 -19.49 -7.33
C ALA A 106 -9.08 -18.77 -5.98
N ILE A 107 -10.08 -18.90 -5.10
CA ILE A 107 -10.03 -18.38 -3.73
C ILE A 107 -8.89 -19.07 -2.95
N ALA A 108 -8.79 -20.40 -3.02
CA ALA A 108 -7.74 -21.15 -2.35
C ALA A 108 -6.34 -20.71 -2.82
N GLY A 109 -6.14 -20.58 -4.14
CA GLY A 109 -4.91 -20.06 -4.73
C GLY A 109 -4.58 -18.66 -4.22
N ARG A 110 -5.56 -17.76 -4.17
CA ARG A 110 -5.36 -16.41 -3.61
C ARG A 110 -4.93 -16.46 -2.15
N ILE A 111 -5.60 -17.26 -1.32
CA ILE A 111 -5.30 -17.40 0.11
C ILE A 111 -3.84 -17.86 0.32
N THR A 112 -3.35 -18.81 -0.49
CA THR A 112 -1.95 -19.26 -0.40
C THR A 112 -0.94 -18.18 -0.76
N LEU A 113 -1.31 -17.22 -1.62
CA LEU A 113 -0.44 -16.13 -2.07
C LEU A 113 -0.45 -14.91 -1.13
N ILE A 114 -1.45 -14.78 -0.25
CA ILE A 114 -1.56 -13.65 0.70
C ILE A 114 -0.32 -13.49 1.59
N PRO A 115 0.24 -14.55 2.22
CA PRO A 115 1.45 -14.43 3.04
C PRO A 115 2.65 -13.89 2.26
N TYR A 116 2.81 -14.29 0.99
CA TYR A 116 3.88 -13.80 0.13
C TYR A 116 3.70 -12.33 -0.21
N ALA A 117 2.47 -11.90 -0.52
CA ALA A 117 2.17 -10.48 -0.76
C ALA A 117 2.48 -9.61 0.48
N TRP A 118 2.16 -10.11 1.69
CA TRP A 118 2.56 -9.47 2.94
C TRP A 118 4.08 -9.40 3.10
N GLY A 119 4.80 -10.49 2.80
CA GLY A 119 6.26 -10.52 2.84
C GLY A 119 6.88 -9.47 1.91
N VAL A 120 6.38 -9.35 0.68
CA VAL A 120 6.83 -8.32 -0.27
C VAL A 120 6.52 -6.92 0.22
N PHE A 121 5.33 -6.69 0.79
CA PHE A 121 4.95 -5.38 1.34
C PHE A 121 5.87 -4.98 2.50
N ILE A 122 6.13 -5.88 3.44
CA ILE A 122 7.04 -5.63 4.58
C ILE A 122 8.47 -5.37 4.07
N ALA A 123 8.95 -6.13 3.08
CA ALA A 123 10.26 -5.92 2.48
C ALA A 123 10.36 -4.53 1.82
N ALA A 124 9.32 -4.09 1.10
CA ALA A 124 9.26 -2.76 0.51
C ALA A 124 9.33 -1.65 1.58
N GLN A 125 8.53 -1.75 2.65
CA GLN A 125 8.56 -0.77 3.75
C GLN A 125 9.92 -0.75 4.47
N THR A 126 10.52 -1.93 4.66
CA THR A 126 11.86 -2.04 5.28
C THR A 126 12.93 -1.40 4.43
N LEU A 127 12.93 -1.65 3.11
CA LEU A 127 13.84 -1.04 2.16
C LEU A 127 13.70 0.49 2.16
N PHE A 128 12.46 0.99 2.22
CA PHE A 128 12.18 2.42 2.34
C PHE A 128 12.75 3.01 3.63
N LEU A 129 12.53 2.38 4.79
CA LEU A 129 13.08 2.85 6.06
C LEU A 129 14.61 2.92 6.03
N ILE A 130 15.27 1.89 5.52
CA ILE A 130 16.74 1.88 5.35
C ILE A 130 17.19 3.05 4.48
N TYR A 131 16.51 3.28 3.35
CA TYR A 131 16.82 4.38 2.45
C TYR A 131 16.61 5.75 3.10
N PHE A 132 15.49 5.92 3.82
CA PHE A 132 15.14 7.13 4.53
C PHE A 132 16.23 7.49 5.54
N PHE A 133 16.62 6.56 6.43
CA PHE A 133 17.66 6.82 7.43
C PHE A 133 19.04 7.09 6.82
N ARG A 134 19.41 6.37 5.75
CA ARG A 134 20.70 6.60 5.06
C ARG A 134 20.77 7.99 4.43
N THR A 135 19.67 8.44 3.84
CA THR A 135 19.61 9.73 3.15
C THR A 135 19.44 10.88 4.14
N ALA A 136 18.66 10.68 5.22
CA ALA A 136 18.48 11.67 6.28
C ALA A 136 19.77 11.95 7.07
N LYS A 137 20.66 10.94 7.24
CA LYS A 137 21.99 11.12 7.85
C LYS A 137 22.99 11.87 6.97
N LYS A 138 22.74 11.97 5.67
CA LYS A 138 23.56 12.72 4.71
C LYS A 138 22.71 13.83 4.10
N PRO A 139 22.25 14.82 4.91
CA PRO A 139 21.68 16.02 4.34
C PRO A 139 22.70 16.61 3.38
N ASN A 140 22.23 17.13 2.25
CA ASN A 140 23.08 17.61 1.17
C ASN A 140 24.02 18.70 1.73
N GLU A 141 25.26 18.35 2.06
CA GLU A 141 26.32 19.29 2.38
C GLU A 141 26.71 19.98 1.07
N ASN A 142 25.89 20.93 0.62
CA ASN A 142 26.41 22.01 -0.20
C ASN A 142 26.65 23.20 0.73
N PRO A 143 27.92 23.54 1.00
CA PRO A 143 28.27 24.77 1.67
C PRO A 143 27.86 25.92 0.76
N ILE A 144 27.63 27.06 1.39
CA ILE A 144 27.55 28.37 0.76
C ILE A 144 28.63 28.48 -0.32
N SER A 145 28.24 28.59 -1.59
CA SER A 145 29.06 29.15 -2.67
C SER A 145 28.14 29.71 -3.76
#